data_AF-A0ABD2IIX8-F1
#
_entry.id   AF-A0ABD2IIX8-F1
#
_cell.length_a   1.000
_cell.length_b   1.000
_cell.length_c   1.000
_cell.angle_alpha   90.00
_cell.angle_beta   90.00
_cell.angle_gamma   90.00
#
_symmetry.space_group_name_H-M   'P 1'
#
loop_
_entity.id
_entity.type
_entity.pdbx_description
1 polymer ?
#
loop_
_entity_poly.entity_id
_entity_poly.type
_entity_poly.pdbx_seq_one_letter_code
_entity_poly.pdbx_strand_id
1 'polypeptide(L)'
;MPDNQGQYRTLIYLFLYITECLKKLQKSPRKLQAGKDLLTLALDSQRSFPIPGEPSFPFPGLFKPPANTQEEDTMRAYFQQLRHELGIRLIDRVFPDPEMPPSKWWLCFAKRRFMDKQLTQTM
;
A
#
# COMPACT_ATOMS: atom_id res chain seq x y z
N MET A 1 -4.24 -30.04 -4.35
CA MET A 1 -3.43 -28.83 -4.62
C MET A 1 -3.63 -27.89 -3.45
N PRO A 2 -2.59 -27.49 -2.71
CA PRO A 2 -2.76 -26.50 -1.65
C PRO A 2 -3.21 -25.18 -2.28
N ASP A 3 -4.15 -24.52 -1.62
CA ASP A 3 -4.91 -23.40 -2.14
C ASP A 3 -4.02 -22.14 -2.30
N ASN A 4 -3.35 -22.01 -3.46
CA ASN A 4 -2.51 -20.85 -3.81
C ASN A 4 -3.28 -19.52 -3.85
N GLN A 5 -4.61 -19.54 -3.66
CA GLN A 5 -5.47 -18.35 -3.65
C GLN A 5 -5.06 -17.32 -2.59
N GLY A 6 -4.47 -17.74 -1.47
CA GLY A 6 -3.95 -16.84 -0.43
C GLY A 6 -2.79 -15.96 -0.90
N GLN A 7 -1.88 -16.48 -1.73
CA GLN A 7 -0.68 -15.75 -2.17
C GLN A 7 -1.01 -14.58 -3.09
N TYR A 8 -1.99 -14.76 -3.98
CA TYR A 8 -2.43 -13.71 -4.90
C TYR A 8 -3.08 -12.53 -4.17
N ARG A 9 -3.81 -12.78 -3.08
CA ARG A 9 -4.46 -11.72 -2.28
C ARG A 9 -3.44 -10.76 -1.67
N THR A 10 -2.35 -11.28 -1.10
CA THR A 10 -1.27 -10.44 -0.57
C THR A 10 -0.62 -9.60 -1.66
N LEU A 11 -0.34 -10.18 -2.82
CA LEU A 11 0.23 -9.45 -3.96
C LEU A 11 -0.70 -8.35 -4.46
N ILE A 12 -2.00 -8.63 -4.58
CA ILE A 12 -3.01 -7.65 -4.98
C ILE A 12 -3.03 -6.46 -4.02
N TYR A 13 -3.03 -6.71 -2.70
CA TYR A 13 -2.97 -5.66 -1.70
C TYR A 13 -1.69 -4.80 -1.84
N LEU A 14 -0.53 -5.44 -2.03
CA LEU A 14 0.74 -4.75 -2.24
C LEU A 14 0.73 -3.87 -3.50
N PHE A 15 0.19 -4.35 -4.63
CA PHE A 15 0.07 -3.55 -5.86
C PHE A 15 -0.80 -2.30 -5.67
N LEU A 16 -1.93 -2.43 -4.96
CA LEU A 16 -2.73 -1.28 -4.59
C LEU A 16 -1.92 -0.29 -3.72
N TYR A 17 -1.23 -0.81 -2.69
CA TYR A 17 -0.46 0.04 -1.78
C TYR A 17 0.72 0.75 -2.47
N ILE A 18 1.39 0.11 -3.44
CA ILE A 18 2.42 0.77 -4.27
C ILE A 18 1.86 2.03 -4.93
N THR A 19 0.63 1.96 -5.46
CA THR A 19 -0.02 3.11 -6.10
C THR A 19 -0.21 4.26 -5.09
N GLU A 20 -0.62 3.95 -3.87
CA GLU A 20 -0.78 4.94 -2.79
C GLU A 20 0.55 5.54 -2.36
N CYS A 21 1.63 4.74 -2.28
CA CYS A 21 2.97 5.25 -2.06
C CYS A 21 3.39 6.21 -3.19
N LEU A 22 3.20 5.82 -4.46
CA LEU A 22 3.59 6.65 -5.60
C LEU A 22 2.82 7.98 -5.62
N LYS A 23 1.52 8.01 -5.28
CA LYS A 23 0.75 9.25 -5.10
C LYS A 23 1.34 10.14 -4.02
N LYS A 24 1.75 9.58 -2.88
CA LYS A 24 2.41 10.33 -1.80
C LYS A 24 3.75 10.89 -2.28
N LEU A 25 4.57 10.08 -2.95
CA LEU A 25 5.90 10.46 -3.44
C LEU A 25 5.90 11.53 -4.53
N GLN A 26 4.79 11.73 -5.27
CA GLN A 26 4.67 12.87 -6.19
C GLN A 26 4.83 14.23 -5.49
N LYS A 27 4.56 14.29 -4.18
CA LYS A 27 4.68 15.50 -3.36
C LYS A 27 5.96 15.55 -2.53
N SER A 28 6.83 14.54 -2.65
CA SER A 28 8.04 14.37 -1.84
C SER A 28 9.28 14.45 -2.73
N PRO A 29 9.93 15.63 -2.87
CA PRO A 29 10.99 15.83 -3.85
C PRO A 29 12.35 15.21 -3.45
N ARG A 30 12.54 14.83 -2.18
CA ARG A 30 13.83 14.37 -1.62
C ARG A 30 13.68 13.02 -0.93
N LYS A 31 14.68 12.14 -1.09
CA LYS A 31 14.67 10.75 -0.57
C LYS A 31 14.40 10.67 0.93
N LEU A 32 15.06 11.52 1.73
CA LEU A 32 14.89 11.50 3.19
C LEU A 32 13.47 11.86 3.62
N GLN A 33 12.88 12.90 3.00
CA GLN A 33 11.51 13.31 3.29
C GLN A 33 10.51 12.25 2.80
N ALA A 34 10.72 11.72 1.59
CA ALA A 34 9.95 10.61 1.04
C ALA A 34 9.93 9.40 1.99
N GLY A 35 11.06 9.08 2.62
CA GLY A 35 11.13 8.01 3.61
C GLY A 35 10.25 8.23 4.83
N LYS A 36 10.29 9.43 5.41
CA LYS A 36 9.41 9.81 6.51
C LYS A 36 7.94 9.79 6.09
N ASP A 37 7.64 10.30 4.91
CA ASP A 37 6.28 10.36 4.36
C ASP A 37 5.67 8.96 4.16
N LEU A 38 6.45 8.00 3.65
CA LEU A 38 5.98 6.61 3.52
C LEU A 38 5.90 5.88 4.85
N LEU A 39 6.79 6.16 5.81
CA LEU A 39 6.69 5.61 7.16
C LEU A 39 5.39 6.09 7.83
N THR A 40 5.11 7.39 7.79
CA THR A 40 3.84 7.95 8.29
C THR A 40 2.64 7.32 7.59
N LEU A 41 2.70 7.16 6.26
CA LEU A 41 1.65 6.50 5.50
C LEU A 41 1.44 5.05 5.97
N ALA A 42 2.51 4.27 6.15
CA ALA A 42 2.40 2.86 6.55
C ALA A 42 1.78 2.68 7.95
N LEU A 43 2.12 3.58 8.88
CA LEU A 43 1.68 3.56 10.27
C LEU A 43 0.25 4.08 10.49
N ASP A 44 -0.34 4.79 9.51
CA ASP A 44 -1.73 5.24 9.56
C ASP A 44 -2.69 4.05 9.35
N SER A 45 -2.83 3.23 10.40
CA SER A 45 -3.39 1.88 10.38
C SER A 45 -4.91 1.80 10.48
N GLN A 46 -5.58 2.92 10.78
CA GLN A 46 -7.01 2.95 11.10
C GLN A 46 -7.83 3.95 10.27
N ARG A 47 -7.25 5.08 9.84
CA ARG A 47 -8.01 6.12 9.12
C ARG A 47 -7.86 6.05 7.60
N SER A 48 -6.75 5.51 7.12
CA SER A 48 -6.38 5.63 5.71
C SER A 48 -6.62 4.35 4.90
N PHE A 49 -6.39 3.17 5.49
CA PHE A 49 -6.39 1.92 4.76
C PHE A 49 -7.43 0.91 5.26
N PRO A 50 -8.46 0.61 4.44
CA PRO A 50 -9.46 -0.36 4.82
C PRO A 50 -8.95 -1.78 4.74
N ILE A 51 -9.58 -2.68 5.50
CA ILE A 51 -9.32 -4.12 5.48
C ILE A 51 -10.53 -4.88 4.92
N PRO A 52 -10.36 -6.15 4.48
CA PRO A 52 -11.47 -7.00 4.07
C PRO A 52 -12.63 -7.02 5.07
N GLY A 53 -13.84 -6.77 4.59
CA GLY A 53 -15.05 -6.67 5.42
C GLY A 53 -15.52 -5.24 5.66
N GLU A 54 -14.64 -4.24 5.51
CA GLU A 54 -15.04 -2.83 5.58
C GLU A 54 -15.70 -2.36 4.27
N PRO A 55 -16.71 -1.48 4.32
CA PRO A 55 -17.41 -0.98 3.13
C PRO A 55 -16.51 -0.27 2.12
N SER A 56 -15.42 0.34 2.58
CA SER A 56 -14.45 1.07 1.77
C SER A 56 -13.40 0.17 1.12
N PHE A 57 -13.35 -1.13 1.45
CA PHE A 57 -12.41 -2.06 0.86
C PHE A 57 -12.76 -2.38 -0.60
N PRO A 58 -11.84 -2.23 -1.56
CA PRO A 58 -12.19 -2.16 -2.99
C PRO A 58 -12.53 -3.51 -3.66
N PHE A 59 -12.38 -4.64 -2.95
CA PHE A 59 -12.57 -5.98 -3.50
C PHE A 59 -13.56 -6.82 -2.69
N PRO A 60 -14.88 -6.65 -2.92
CA PRO A 60 -15.89 -7.49 -2.28
C PRO A 60 -15.75 -8.95 -2.72
N GLY A 61 -15.86 -9.89 -1.77
CA GLY A 61 -15.86 -11.34 -2.02
C GLY A 61 -14.52 -11.97 -2.41
N LEU A 62 -13.54 -11.19 -2.87
CA LEU A 62 -12.21 -11.70 -3.23
C LEU A 62 -11.35 -12.00 -2.00
N PHE A 63 -11.49 -11.19 -0.94
CA PHE A 63 -10.82 -11.37 0.33
C PHE A 63 -11.81 -11.84 1.39
N LYS A 64 -11.37 -12.75 2.26
CA LYS A 64 -12.17 -13.19 3.41
C LYS A 64 -12.05 -12.13 4.52
N PRO A 65 -13.16 -11.62 5.08
CA PRO A 65 -13.12 -10.74 6.25
C PRO A 65 -12.60 -11.49 7.49
N PRO A 66 -12.03 -10.78 8.48
CA PRO A 66 -11.69 -11.40 9.76
C PRO A 66 -12.95 -11.95 10.45
N ALA A 67 -12.85 -13.12 11.08
CA ALA A 67 -14.01 -13.76 11.71
C ALA A 67 -14.38 -13.18 13.08
N ASN A 68 -13.43 -12.51 13.74
CA ASN A 68 -13.55 -11.95 15.08
C ASN A 68 -12.54 -10.81 15.28
N THR A 69 -12.67 -10.08 16.39
CA THR A 69 -11.80 -8.94 16.73
C THR A 69 -10.32 -9.31 16.81
N GLN A 70 -9.98 -10.51 17.28
CA GLN A 70 -8.59 -10.96 17.38
C GLN A 70 -7.96 -11.16 16.00
N GLU A 71 -8.69 -11.75 15.05
CA GLU A 71 -8.26 -11.88 13.66
C GLU A 71 -8.19 -10.52 12.96
N GLU A 72 -9.08 -9.60 13.30
CA GLU A 72 -9.06 -8.23 12.80
C GLU A 72 -7.77 -7.51 13.19
N ASP A 73 -7.43 -7.52 14.49
CA ASP A 73 -6.19 -6.90 15.00
C ASP A 73 -4.95 -7.53 14.36
N THR A 74 -4.95 -8.86 14.25
CA THR A 74 -3.87 -9.62 13.59
C THR A 74 -3.71 -9.21 12.13
N MET A 75 -4.82 -9.09 11.39
CA MET A 75 -4.82 -8.71 9.98
C MET A 75 -4.34 -7.27 9.78
N ARG A 76 -4.75 -6.35 10.66
CA ARG A 76 -4.31 -4.95 10.63
C ARG A 76 -2.81 -4.84 10.90
N ALA A 77 -2.30 -5.55 11.90
CA ALA A 77 -0.87 -5.60 12.21
C ALA A 77 -0.07 -6.19 11.04
N TYR A 78 -0.58 -7.27 10.43
CA TYR A 78 0.04 -7.88 9.26
C TYR A 78 0.11 -6.92 8.06
N PHE A 79 -0.99 -6.25 7.71
CA PHE A 79 -0.99 -5.27 6.64
C PHE A 79 -0.09 -4.06 6.95
N GLN A 80 -0.02 -3.62 8.20
CA GLN A 80 0.91 -2.57 8.60
C GLN A 80 2.37 -2.99 8.38
N GLN A 81 2.73 -4.21 8.75
CA GLN A 81 4.08 -4.74 8.51
C GLN A 81 4.39 -4.78 7.01
N LEU A 82 3.45 -5.26 6.19
CA LEU A 82 3.59 -5.27 4.73
C LEU A 82 3.79 -3.87 4.16
N ARG A 83 3.00 -2.89 4.62
CA ARG A 83 3.12 -1.49 4.20
C ARG A 83 4.48 -0.91 4.55
N HIS A 84 4.95 -1.15 5.77
CA HIS A 84 6.23 -0.63 6.24
C HIS A 84 7.40 -1.20 5.42
N GLU A 85 7.46 -2.52 5.27
CA GLU A 85 8.53 -3.18 4.51
C GLU A 85 8.52 -2.77 3.03
N LEU A 86 7.34 -2.68 2.42
CA LEU A 86 7.20 -2.23 1.03
C LEU A 86 7.64 -0.78 0.86
N GLY A 87 7.25 0.11 1.77
CA GLY A 87 7.62 1.52 1.74
C GLY A 87 9.14 1.71 1.76
N ILE A 88 9.83 1.04 2.68
CA ILE A 88 11.30 1.06 2.79
C ILE A 88 11.95 0.65 1.47
N ARG A 89 11.56 -0.52 0.92
CA ARG A 89 12.14 -1.05 -0.32
C ARG A 89 11.83 -0.19 -1.55
N LEU A 90 10.64 0.41 -1.60
CA LEU A 90 10.20 1.20 -2.75
C LEU A 90 11.00 2.49 -2.88
N ILE A 91 11.39 3.12 -1.77
CA ILE A 91 12.16 4.38 -1.77
C ILE A 91 13.47 4.23 -2.55
N ASP A 92 14.19 3.12 -2.37
CA ASP A 92 15.45 2.88 -3.08
C ASP A 92 15.26 2.68 -4.59
N ARG A 93 14.06 2.28 -5.02
CA ARG A 93 13.73 2.15 -6.46
C ARG A 93 13.29 3.47 -7.07
N VAL A 94 12.55 4.29 -6.31
CA VAL A 94 12.07 5.60 -6.77
C VAL A 94 13.19 6.66 -6.73
N PHE A 95 14.11 6.55 -5.77
CA PHE A 95 15.27 7.43 -5.59
C PHE A 95 16.58 6.62 -5.70
N PRO A 96 16.96 6.22 -6.93
CA PRO A 96 18.23 5.52 -7.15
C PRO A 96 19.44 6.40 -6.77
N ASP A 97 19.32 7.72 -6.98
CA ASP A 97 20.25 8.73 -6.48
C ASP A 97 19.52 9.58 -5.41
N PRO A 98 19.99 9.63 -4.16
CA PRO A 98 19.36 10.39 -3.08
C PRO A 98 19.34 11.91 -3.30
N GLU A 99 20.25 12.45 -4.11
CA GLU A 99 20.36 13.88 -4.38
C GLU A 99 19.46 14.35 -5.53
N MET A 100 18.92 13.40 -6.31
CA MET A 100 18.08 13.67 -7.46
C MET A 100 16.58 13.60 -7.14
N PRO A 101 15.73 14.27 -7.95
CA PRO A 101 14.27 14.11 -7.87
C PRO A 101 13.82 12.66 -8.07
N PRO A 102 12.59 12.29 -7.62
CA PRO A 102 12.06 10.95 -7.81
C PRO A 102 11.99 10.56 -9.29
N SER A 103 12.29 9.29 -9.58
CA SER A 103 12.29 8.75 -10.93
C SER A 103 10.94 8.91 -11.63
N LYS A 104 10.93 9.63 -12.76
CA LYS A 104 9.73 9.80 -13.60
C LYS A 104 9.16 8.46 -14.10
N TRP A 105 10.01 7.43 -14.22
CA TRP A 105 9.62 6.10 -14.66
C TRP A 105 8.82 5.32 -13.62
N TRP A 106 8.93 5.72 -12.34
CA TRP A 106 8.05 5.22 -11.28
C TRP A 106 6.83 6.13 -11.12
N LEU A 107 7.02 7.45 -11.12
CA LEU A 107 5.93 8.40 -10.88
C LEU A 107 4.87 8.43 -11.99
N CYS A 108 5.19 7.99 -13.21
CA CYS A 108 4.20 7.86 -14.28
C CYS A 108 3.09 6.84 -13.97
N PHE A 109 3.29 5.97 -12.98
CA PHE A 109 2.30 5.01 -12.51
C PHE A 109 1.40 5.54 -11.38
N ALA A 110 1.70 6.70 -10.76
CA ALA A 110 0.97 7.21 -9.59
C ALA A 110 -0.52 7.49 -9.84
N LYS A 111 -0.90 7.78 -11.10
CA LYS A 111 -2.29 8.01 -11.50
C LYS A 111 -2.99 6.77 -12.07
N ARG A 112 -2.25 5.66 -12.27
CA ARG A 112 -2.84 4.41 -12.78
C ARG A 112 -3.56 3.68 -11.66
N ARG A 113 -4.62 2.94 -12.00
CA ARG A 113 -5.36 2.10 -11.07
C ARG A 113 -5.12 0.64 -11.41
N PHE A 114 -4.75 -0.15 -10.41
CA PHE A 114 -4.62 -1.59 -10.57
C PHE A 114 -6.02 -2.22 -10.48
N MET A 115 -6.42 -2.98 -11.49
CA MET A 115 -7.77 -3.57 -11.60
C MET A 115 -8.91 -2.54 -11.49
N ASP A 116 -8.67 -1.30 -11.93
CA ASP A 116 -9.60 -0.17 -11.77
C ASP A 116 -10.01 0.13 -10.32
N LYS A 117 -9.22 -0.37 -9.36
CA LYS A 117 -9.40 -0.18 -7.92
C LYS A 117 -8.29 0.69 -7.31
N GLN A 118 -8.58 1.22 -6.12
CA GLN A 118 -7.65 1.98 -5.28
C GLN A 118 -7.91 1.60 -3.82
N LEU A 119 -6.85 1.63 -3.00
CA LEU A 119 -6.96 1.21 -1.60
C LEU A 119 -7.62 2.28 -0.74
N THR A 120 -7.36 3.55 -1.03
CA THR A 120 -8.00 4.69 -0.39
C THR A 120 -9.00 5.31 -1.35
N GLN A 121 -10.15 5.77 -0.86
CA GLN A 121 -11.00 6.67 -1.63
C GLN A 121 -10.56 8.10 -1.32
N THR A 122 -10.11 8.84 -2.33
CA THR A 122 -10.04 10.30 -2.22
C THR A 122 -11.47 10.81 -2.08
N MET A 123 -11.82 11.36 -0.91
CA MET A 123 -12.97 12.26 -0.80
C MET A 123 -12.81 13.43 -1.78
#